data_AF-A0AAW9PYR0-F1
#
_entry.id   AF-A0AAW9PYR0-F1
#
_cell.length_a   1.000
_cell.length_b   1.000
_cell.length_c   1.000
_cell.angle_alpha   90.00
_cell.angle_beta   90.00
_cell.angle_gamma   90.00
#
_symmetry.space_group_name_H-M   'P 1'
#
loop_
_entity.id
_entity.type
_entity.pdbx_description
1 polymer ?
#
loop_
_entity_poly.entity_id
_entity_poly.type
_entity_poly.pdbx_seq_one_letter_code
_entity_poly.pdbx_strand_id
1 'polypeptide(L)'
;MNDPIYRPPSVWITQVLLVLCLISLAIALPIALFQCSSADPPFNCSSPLAIHALLTGFFTFVMLFLTFWGLQKRKRYGKWLAVSFLIGGMVTAIPKSPSLQLIYRSIVQWRPLPTPPYECWQKEPLSISSYSCGYSSYPELVIRIISEILPALLLGFLAFQLLYSPAAKLFFHKND
;
A
#
# COMPACT_ATOMS: atom_id res chain seq x y z
N MET A 1 4.72 -39.34 14.69
CA MET A 1 3.83 -38.34 15.29
C MET A 1 3.87 -37.13 14.36
N ASN A 2 2.81 -36.92 13.57
CA ASN A 2 2.76 -35.85 12.59
C ASN A 2 2.40 -34.55 13.32
N ASP A 3 3.39 -33.85 13.84
CA ASP A 3 3.14 -32.54 14.44
C ASP A 3 2.43 -31.64 13.42
N PRO A 4 1.29 -31.02 13.79
CA PRO A 4 0.58 -30.14 12.89
C PRO A 4 1.51 -28.99 12.51
N ILE A 5 1.75 -28.84 11.21
CA ILE A 5 2.58 -27.75 10.69
C ILE A 5 1.89 -26.44 11.01
N TYR A 6 2.35 -25.78 12.08
CA TYR A 6 1.82 -24.51 12.53
C TYR A 6 2.07 -23.44 11.46
N ARG A 7 1.03 -22.69 11.09
CA ARG A 7 1.15 -21.61 10.11
C ARG A 7 1.76 -20.40 10.83
N PRO A 8 2.91 -19.87 10.40
CA PRO A 8 3.57 -18.78 11.10
C PRO A 8 2.70 -17.51 11.09
N PRO A 9 2.80 -16.68 12.14
CA PRO A 9 1.95 -15.49 12.29
C PRO A 9 2.15 -14.50 11.14
N SER A 10 3.37 -14.37 10.61
CA SER A 10 3.66 -13.51 9.45
C SER A 10 2.84 -13.90 8.21
N VAL A 11 2.71 -15.21 7.93
CA VAL A 11 1.89 -15.70 6.81
C VAL A 11 0.42 -15.40 7.07
N TRP A 12 -0.07 -15.63 8.30
CA TRP A 12 -1.45 -15.31 8.68
C TRP A 12 -1.78 -13.82 8.49
N ILE A 13 -0.93 -12.93 9.02
CA ILE A 13 -1.12 -11.48 8.92
C ILE A 13 -1.13 -11.05 7.45
N THR A 14 -0.19 -11.56 6.64
CA THR A 14 -0.14 -11.21 5.22
C THR A 14 -1.32 -11.75 4.42
N GLN A 15 -1.85 -12.92 4.78
CA GLN A 15 -3.08 -13.43 4.17
C GLN A 15 -4.29 -12.56 4.51
N VAL A 16 -4.45 -12.15 5.76
CA VAL A 16 -5.52 -11.24 6.17
C VAL A 16 -5.40 -9.92 5.42
N LEU A 17 -4.20 -9.35 5.33
CA LEU A 17 -3.95 -8.11 4.59
C LEU A 17 -4.31 -8.27 3.10
N LEU A 18 -3.89 -9.35 2.45
CA LEU A 18 -4.21 -9.64 1.06
C LEU A 18 -5.72 -9.79 0.83
N VAL A 19 -6.44 -10.45 1.74
CA VAL A 19 -7.89 -10.60 1.65
C VAL A 19 -8.57 -9.23 1.76
N LEU A 20 -8.17 -8.39 2.70
CA LEU A 20 -8.69 -7.03 2.83
C LEU A 20 -8.43 -6.21 1.55
N CYS A 21 -7.22 -6.29 0.99
CA CYS A 21 -6.89 -5.64 -0.29
C CYS A 21 -7.75 -6.17 -1.44
N LEU A 22 -7.92 -7.49 -1.54
CA LEU A 22 -8.75 -8.12 -2.57
C LEU A 22 -10.22 -7.70 -2.46
N ILE A 23 -10.78 -7.66 -1.26
CA ILE A 23 -12.16 -7.19 -1.03
C ILE A 23 -12.27 -5.71 -1.45
N SER A 24 -11.32 -4.87 -1.04
CA SER A 24 -11.35 -3.44 -1.40
C SER A 24 -11.28 -3.23 -2.91
N LEU A 25 -10.43 -3.98 -3.63
CA LEU A 25 -10.33 -3.92 -5.09
C LEU A 25 -11.55 -4.54 -5.79
N ALA A 26 -12.10 -5.61 -5.25
CA ALA A 26 -13.32 -6.24 -5.78
C ALA A 26 -14.53 -5.31 -5.70
N ILE A 27 -14.55 -4.38 -4.75
CA ILE A 27 -15.59 -3.35 -4.63
C ILE A 27 -15.23 -2.13 -5.49
N ALA A 28 -13.98 -1.66 -5.43
CA ALA A 28 -13.56 -0.44 -6.13
C ALA A 28 -13.54 -0.59 -7.66
N LEU A 29 -13.14 -1.75 -8.19
CA LEU A 29 -13.03 -1.96 -9.63
C LEU A 29 -14.39 -1.93 -10.36
N PRO A 30 -15.45 -2.61 -9.88
CA PRO A 30 -16.78 -2.49 -10.47
C PRO A 30 -17.36 -1.07 -10.36
N ILE A 31 -17.14 -0.38 -9.24
CA ILE A 31 -17.58 1.02 -9.09
C ILE A 31 -16.88 1.90 -10.13
N ALA A 32 -15.56 1.76 -10.28
CA ALA A 32 -14.80 2.51 -11.27
C ALA A 32 -15.23 2.18 -12.70
N LEU A 33 -15.51 0.91 -13.02
CA LEU A 33 -16.06 0.49 -14.31
C LEU A 33 -17.45 1.08 -14.57
N PHE A 34 -18.32 1.07 -13.56
CA PHE A 34 -19.67 1.63 -13.67
C PHE A 34 -19.63 3.14 -13.91
N GLN A 35 -18.81 3.87 -13.14
CA GLN A 35 -18.58 5.31 -13.33
C GLN A 35 -17.98 5.62 -14.71
N CYS A 36 -17.02 4.81 -15.14
CA CYS A 36 -16.40 4.88 -16.47
C CYS A 36 -17.39 4.65 -17.63
N SER A 37 -18.38 3.78 -17.42
CA SER A 37 -19.42 3.46 -18.42
C SER A 37 -20.59 4.44 -18.42
N SER A 38 -20.72 5.27 -17.38
CA SER A 38 -21.80 6.25 -17.26
C SER A 38 -21.50 7.45 -18.15
N ALA A 39 -22.48 7.89 -18.94
CA ALA A 39 -22.31 8.99 -19.91
C ALA A 39 -22.18 10.39 -19.28
N ASP A 40 -22.37 10.48 -17.96
CA ASP A 40 -22.37 11.75 -17.23
C ASP A 40 -20.94 12.24 -16.95
N PRO A 41 -20.54 13.41 -17.48
CA PRO A 41 -19.28 14.03 -17.11
C PRO A 41 -19.27 14.33 -15.60
N PRO A 42 -18.12 14.18 -14.90
CA PRO A 42 -16.74 14.17 -15.43
C PRO A 42 -16.11 12.77 -15.65
N PHE A 43 -16.85 11.67 -15.50
CA PHE A 43 -16.27 10.31 -15.39
C PHE A 43 -16.15 9.53 -16.70
N ASN A 44 -16.40 10.17 -17.85
CA ASN A 44 -16.27 9.50 -19.15
C ASN A 44 -14.85 8.97 -19.37
N CYS A 45 -14.78 7.68 -19.71
CA CYS A 45 -13.53 6.94 -19.93
C CYS A 45 -12.77 7.26 -21.23
N SER A 46 -13.07 8.39 -21.87
CA SER A 46 -12.37 8.84 -23.07
C SER A 46 -10.91 9.23 -22.79
N SER A 47 -10.52 9.39 -21.51
CA SER A 47 -9.14 9.70 -21.16
C SER A 47 -8.26 8.43 -21.11
N PRO A 48 -7.08 8.41 -21.76
CA PRO A 48 -6.17 7.27 -21.72
C PRO A 48 -5.67 6.96 -20.30
N LEU A 49 -5.68 7.96 -19.41
CA LEU A 49 -5.31 7.81 -18.00
C LEU A 49 -6.30 6.94 -17.23
N ALA A 50 -7.62 7.10 -17.45
CA ALA A 50 -8.65 6.30 -16.79
C ALA A 50 -8.58 4.83 -17.23
N ILE A 51 -8.38 4.58 -18.52
CA ILE A 51 -8.20 3.22 -19.06
C ILE A 51 -6.94 2.58 -18.46
N HIS A 52 -5.83 3.32 -18.39
CA HIS A 52 -4.61 2.83 -17.75
C HIS A 52 -4.83 2.45 -16.28
N ALA A 53 -5.51 3.31 -15.52
CA ALA A 53 -5.83 3.06 -14.12
C ALA A 53 -6.69 1.80 -13.92
N LEU A 54 -7.69 1.58 -14.77
CA LEU A 54 -8.53 0.36 -14.74
C LEU A 54 -7.73 -0.90 -15.07
N LEU A 55 -6.89 -0.86 -16.11
CA LEU A 55 -6.03 -1.98 -16.49
C LEU A 55 -5.02 -2.31 -15.39
N THR A 56 -4.37 -1.30 -14.80
CA THR A 56 -3.47 -1.49 -13.66
C THR A 56 -4.22 -2.05 -12.45
N GLY A 57 -5.43 -1.57 -12.17
CA GLY A 57 -6.28 -2.09 -11.09
C GLY A 57 -6.63 -3.56 -11.28
N PHE A 58 -7.07 -3.94 -12.49
CA PHE A 58 -7.38 -5.34 -12.82
C PHE A 58 -6.14 -6.24 -12.75
N PHE A 59 -5.01 -5.80 -13.31
CA PHE A 59 -3.76 -6.53 -13.21
C PHE A 59 -3.32 -6.74 -11.75
N THR A 60 -3.41 -5.69 -10.94
CA THR A 60 -3.10 -5.74 -9.50
C THR A 60 -4.01 -6.74 -8.79
N PHE A 61 -5.31 -6.74 -9.10
CA PHE A 61 -6.27 -7.70 -8.55
C PHE A 61 -5.88 -9.16 -8.87
N VAL A 62 -5.58 -9.47 -10.13
CA VAL A 62 -5.15 -10.81 -10.55
C VAL A 62 -3.86 -11.23 -9.83
N MET A 63 -2.88 -10.34 -9.76
CA MET A 63 -1.61 -10.65 -9.11
C MET A 63 -1.75 -10.84 -7.59
N LEU A 64 -2.61 -10.06 -6.92
CA LEU A 64 -2.91 -10.26 -5.50
C LEU A 64 -3.64 -11.59 -5.26
N PHE A 65 -4.56 -11.96 -6.17
CA PHE A 65 -5.25 -13.24 -6.10
C PHE A 65 -4.28 -14.42 -6.25
N LEU A 66 -3.38 -14.38 -7.24
CA LEU A 66 -2.34 -15.38 -7.43
C LEU A 66 -1.40 -15.46 -6.22
N THR A 67 -1.09 -14.31 -5.61
CA THR A 67 -0.27 -14.25 -4.39
C THR A 67 -0.97 -14.94 -3.23
N PHE A 68 -2.24 -14.61 -2.98
CA PHE A 68 -3.05 -15.23 -1.94
C PHE A 68 -3.16 -16.74 -2.15
N TRP A 69 -3.49 -17.18 -3.37
CA TRP A 69 -3.59 -18.58 -3.73
C TRP A 69 -2.26 -19.32 -3.54
N GLY A 70 -1.16 -18.70 -3.97
CA GLY A 70 0.19 -19.24 -3.79
C GLY A 70 0.56 -19.41 -2.32
N LEU A 71 0.23 -18.44 -1.46
CA LEU A 71 0.41 -18.55 0.00
C LEU A 71 -0.48 -19.64 0.60
N GLN A 72 -1.74 -19.75 0.15
CA GLN A 72 -2.68 -20.78 0.64
C GLN A 72 -2.19 -22.19 0.31
N LYS A 73 -1.69 -22.41 -0.91
CA LYS A 73 -1.10 -23.68 -1.39
C LYS A 73 0.37 -23.88 -0.95
N ARG A 74 0.93 -22.94 -0.18
CA ARG A 74 2.32 -22.97 0.32
C ARG A 74 3.37 -23.07 -0.80
N LYS A 75 3.12 -22.44 -1.95
CA LYS A 75 4.03 -22.46 -3.10
C LYS A 75 5.08 -21.36 -2.97
N ARG A 76 6.31 -21.66 -3.43
CA ARG A 76 7.45 -20.74 -3.35
C ARG A 76 7.21 -19.43 -4.11
N TYR A 77 6.52 -19.46 -5.25
CA TYR A 77 6.17 -18.24 -5.99
C TYR A 77 5.25 -17.32 -5.18
N GLY A 78 4.31 -17.87 -4.38
CA GLY A 78 3.40 -17.09 -3.54
C GLY A 78 4.14 -16.33 -2.44
N LYS A 79 5.18 -16.95 -1.86
CA LYS A 79 6.08 -16.28 -0.91
C LYS A 79 6.79 -15.09 -1.58
N TRP A 80 7.41 -15.30 -2.74
CA TRP A 80 8.15 -14.25 -3.43
C TRP A 80 7.24 -13.10 -3.88
N LEU A 81 6.07 -13.41 -4.44
CA LEU A 81 5.10 -12.38 -4.82
C LEU A 81 4.63 -11.57 -3.61
N ALA A 82 4.32 -12.22 -2.48
CA ALA A 82 3.91 -11.53 -1.27
C ALA A 82 5.00 -10.58 -0.76
N VAL A 83 6.26 -11.03 -0.74
CA VAL A 83 7.41 -10.21 -0.38
C VAL A 83 7.55 -9.02 -1.33
N SER A 84 7.46 -9.23 -2.64
CA SER A 84 7.53 -8.15 -3.64
C SER A 84 6.42 -7.13 -3.45
N PHE A 85 5.19 -7.56 -3.15
CA PHE A 85 4.08 -6.65 -2.88
C PHE A 85 4.27 -5.84 -1.60
N LEU A 86 4.77 -6.47 -0.52
CA LEU A 86 5.04 -5.77 0.73
C LEU A 86 6.15 -4.73 0.58
N ILE A 87 7.25 -5.09 -0.10
CA ILE A 87 8.36 -4.15 -0.38
C ILE A 87 7.88 -3.04 -1.33
N GLY A 88 7.16 -3.38 -2.39
CA GLY A 88 6.60 -2.40 -3.33
C GLY A 88 5.63 -1.44 -2.63
N GLY A 89 4.78 -1.95 -1.73
CA GLY A 89 3.89 -1.15 -0.91
C GLY A 89 4.66 -0.19 0.01
N MET A 90 5.73 -0.67 0.66
CA MET A 90 6.61 0.17 1.46
C MET A 90 7.26 1.29 0.62
N VAL A 91 7.84 0.95 -0.53
CA VAL A 91 8.53 1.92 -1.42
C VAL A 91 7.56 2.94 -2.01
N THR A 92 6.32 2.57 -2.29
CA THR A 92 5.30 3.47 -2.84
C THR A 92 4.58 4.31 -1.78
N ALA A 93 4.51 3.85 -0.54
CA ALA A 93 3.87 4.58 0.56
C ALA A 93 4.72 5.77 1.05
N ILE A 94 6.04 5.58 1.18
CA ILE A 94 6.96 6.62 1.68
C ILE A 94 6.89 7.93 0.86
N PRO A 95 7.07 7.94 -0.47
CA PRO A 95 7.14 9.18 -1.24
C PRO A 95 5.79 9.88 -1.39
N LYS A 96 4.67 9.19 -1.16
CA LYS A 96 3.32 9.78 -1.25
C LYS A 96 2.90 10.56 0.00
N SER A 97 3.68 10.49 1.07
CA SER A 97 3.34 11.15 2.33
C SER A 97 3.69 12.66 2.27
N PRO A 98 2.71 13.57 2.47
CA PRO A 98 2.94 15.00 2.34
C PRO A 98 3.86 15.54 3.45
N SER A 99 3.79 14.97 4.64
CA SER A 99 4.61 15.37 5.79
C SER A 99 6.09 15.05 5.57
N LEU A 100 6.41 13.90 4.96
CA LEU A 100 7.79 13.57 4.60
C LEU A 100 8.31 14.41 3.45
N GLN A 101 7.47 14.75 2.48
CA GLN A 101 7.88 15.65 1.40
C GLN A 101 8.27 17.04 1.95
N LEU A 102 7.54 17.56 2.95
CA LEU A 102 7.89 18.81 3.63
C LEU A 102 9.26 18.73 4.31
N ILE A 103 9.50 17.67 5.09
CA ILE A 103 10.80 17.46 5.75
C ILE A 103 11.91 17.28 4.73
N TYR A 104 11.71 16.43 3.73
CA TYR A 104 12.68 16.18 2.69
C TYR A 104 13.06 17.47 1.96
N ARG A 105 12.09 18.32 1.60
CA ARG A 105 12.36 19.63 1.01
C ARG A 105 13.13 20.54 1.96
N SER A 106 12.77 20.62 3.24
CA SER A 106 13.50 21.45 4.22
C SER A 106 14.98 21.03 4.36
N ILE A 107 15.25 19.72 4.40
CA ILE A 107 16.60 19.17 4.53
C ILE A 107 17.41 19.40 3.24
N VAL A 108 16.85 19.02 2.09
CA VAL A 108 17.56 19.10 0.80
C VAL A 108 17.79 20.55 0.36
N GLN A 109 16.85 21.45 0.65
CA GLN A 109 16.95 22.85 0.28
C GLN A 109 17.60 23.72 1.36
N TRP A 110 18.02 23.14 2.49
CA TRP A 110 18.58 23.85 3.64
C TRP A 110 17.70 25.01 4.11
N ARG A 111 16.38 24.84 4.05
CA ARG A 111 15.41 25.84 4.50
C ARG A 111 14.81 25.41 5.83
N PRO A 112 14.60 26.34 6.77
CA PRO A 112 13.88 26.01 8.01
C PRO A 112 12.48 25.52 7.67
N LEU A 113 11.94 24.61 8.50
CA LEU A 113 10.54 24.23 8.40
C LEU A 113 9.65 25.47 8.57
N PRO A 114 8.50 25.55 7.88
CA PRO A 114 7.53 26.61 8.12
C PRO A 114 7.19 26.72 9.60
N THR A 115 6.99 27.93 10.10
CA THR A 115 6.54 28.13 11.48
C THR A 115 5.07 27.73 11.58
N PRO A 116 4.67 26.89 12.55
CA PRO A 116 3.26 26.61 12.78
C PRO A 116 2.52 27.87 13.29
N PRO A 117 1.21 28.01 13.02
CA PRO A 117 0.37 27.10 12.23
C PRO A 117 0.66 27.23 10.73
N TYR A 118 0.87 26.09 10.07
CA TYR A 118 1.11 26.04 8.63
C TYR A 118 -0.11 25.44 7.93
N GLU A 119 -0.73 26.23 7.07
CA GLU A 119 -1.80 25.79 6.17
C GLU A 119 -1.25 25.68 4.74
N CYS A 120 -1.66 24.63 4.03
CA CYS A 120 -1.09 24.31 2.73
C CYS A 120 -1.44 25.35 1.66
N TRP A 121 -0.49 25.69 0.78
CA TRP A 121 -0.80 26.51 -0.40
C TRP A 121 -1.69 25.74 -1.38
N GLN A 122 -2.95 26.17 -1.48
CA GLN A 122 -3.93 25.69 -2.43
C GLN A 122 -3.49 26.13 -3.85
N LYS A 123 -3.04 25.19 -4.69
CA LYS A 123 -3.00 25.41 -6.14
C LYS A 123 -4.18 24.70 -6.77
N GLU A 124 -5.13 25.52 -7.20
CA GLU A 124 -6.29 25.28 -8.07
C GLU A 124 -7.52 24.53 -7.51
N PRO A 125 -8.74 24.98 -7.89
CA PRO A 125 -9.98 24.32 -7.53
C PRO A 125 -10.19 23.10 -8.44
N LEU A 126 -10.81 22.04 -7.91
CA LEU A 126 -11.18 20.78 -8.60
C LEU A 126 -10.13 19.65 -8.60
N SER A 127 -9.63 19.26 -7.42
CA SER A 127 -9.32 17.83 -7.21
C SER A 127 -9.85 17.38 -5.84
N ILE A 128 -10.57 16.26 -5.85
CA ILE A 128 -11.26 15.65 -4.68
C ILE A 128 -10.27 15.15 -3.60
N SER A 129 -8.96 15.35 -3.80
CA SER A 129 -7.94 15.17 -2.79
C SER A 129 -7.64 16.49 -2.09
N SER A 130 -8.49 16.87 -1.13
CA SER A 130 -8.12 17.85 -0.11
C SER A 130 -6.97 17.25 0.73
N TYR A 131 -5.73 17.43 0.28
CA TYR A 131 -4.57 17.03 1.06
C TYR A 131 -4.52 17.88 2.32
N SER A 132 -4.70 17.24 3.47
CA SER A 132 -4.50 17.83 4.79
C SER A 132 -3.01 18.07 5.05
N CYS A 133 -2.36 18.90 4.24
CA CYS A 133 -0.95 19.24 4.40
C CYS A 133 -0.80 20.51 5.23
N GLY A 134 -1.19 20.42 6.50
CA GLY A 134 -1.00 21.48 7.48
C GLY A 134 -0.79 20.92 8.89
N TYR A 135 -0.11 21.66 9.76
CA TYR A 135 0.11 21.28 11.15
C TYR A 135 0.03 22.51 12.06
N SER A 136 -0.64 22.35 13.21
CA SER A 136 -0.83 23.40 14.21
C SER A 136 0.36 23.54 15.15
N SER A 137 1.16 22.47 15.30
CA SER A 137 2.31 22.43 16.19
C SER A 137 3.35 21.40 15.72
N TYR A 138 4.62 21.57 16.11
CA TYR A 138 5.67 20.59 15.79
C TYR A 138 5.41 19.18 16.35
N PRO A 139 4.87 19.01 17.58
CA PRO A 139 4.49 17.69 18.07
C PRO A 139 3.45 16.99 17.18
N GLU A 140 2.45 17.72 16.68
CA GLU A 140 1.45 17.17 15.76
C GLU A 140 2.09 16.69 14.45
N LEU A 141 3.03 17.47 13.90
CA LEU A 141 3.78 17.08 12.71
C LEU A 141 4.53 15.75 12.92
N VAL A 142 5.21 15.59 14.06
CA VAL A 142 5.93 14.36 14.40
C VAL A 142 4.98 13.16 14.51
N ILE A 143 3.84 13.32 15.19
CA ILE A 143 2.85 12.26 15.32
C ILE A 143 2.31 11.86 13.94
N ARG A 144 2.01 12.83 13.07
CA ARG A 144 1.54 12.55 11.72
C ARG A 144 2.58 11.78 10.92
N ILE A 145 3.85 12.18 10.97
CA ILE A 145 4.95 11.46 10.31
C ILE A 145 5.06 10.03 10.80
N ILE A 146 5.01 9.81 12.11
CA ILE A 146 5.04 8.46 12.69
C ILE A 146 3.85 7.64 12.16
N SER A 147 2.65 8.22 12.15
CA SER A 147 1.45 7.53 11.65
C SER A 147 1.49 7.22 10.16
N GLU A 148 2.18 8.03 9.35
CA GLU A 148 2.35 7.82 7.91
C GLU A 148 3.44 6.78 7.60
N ILE A 149 4.54 6.77 8.37
CA ILE A 149 5.65 5.83 8.21
C ILE A 149 5.32 4.46 8.78
N LEU A 150 4.61 4.39 9.90
CA LEU A 150 4.39 3.15 10.66
C LEU A 150 3.81 2.02 9.79
N PRO A 151 2.77 2.24 8.96
CA PRO A 151 2.27 1.22 8.05
C PRO A 151 3.34 0.71 7.09
N ALA A 152 4.16 1.60 6.51
CA ALA A 152 5.23 1.22 5.58
C ALA A 152 6.31 0.37 6.27
N LEU A 153 6.69 0.74 7.50
CA LEU A 153 7.63 -0.05 8.30
C LEU A 153 7.07 -1.42 8.67
N LEU A 154 5.78 -1.51 8.99
CA LEU A 154 5.11 -2.78 9.27
C LEU A 154 5.12 -3.70 8.04
N LEU A 155 4.89 -3.16 6.83
CA LEU A 155 5.01 -3.92 5.59
C LEU A 155 6.44 -4.45 5.39
N GLY A 156 7.45 -3.60 5.60
CA GLY A 156 8.86 -3.99 5.52
C GLY A 156 9.23 -5.08 6.54
N PHE A 157 8.78 -4.95 7.78
CA PHE A 157 8.99 -5.95 8.82
C PHE A 157 8.34 -7.30 8.47
N LEU A 158 7.10 -7.30 7.94
CA LEU A 158 6.44 -8.52 7.48
C LEU A 158 7.17 -9.17 6.31
N ALA A 159 7.67 -8.38 5.36
CA ALA A 159 8.47 -8.89 4.23
C ALA A 159 9.75 -9.56 4.73
N PHE A 160 10.45 -8.92 5.67
CA PHE A 160 11.65 -9.46 6.30
C PHE A 160 11.36 -10.78 7.04
N GLN A 161 10.28 -10.82 7.84
CA GLN A 161 9.85 -12.04 8.54
C GLN A 161 9.50 -13.17 7.57
N LEU A 162 8.81 -12.89 6.47
CA LEU A 162 8.50 -13.89 5.44
C LEU A 162 9.75 -14.47 4.77
N LEU A 163 10.78 -13.64 4.56
CA LEU A 163 12.04 -14.05 3.93
C LEU A 163 12.90 -14.89 4.88
N TYR A 164 13.20 -14.34 6.06
CA TYR A 164 14.28 -14.83 6.92
C TYR A 164 13.84 -15.69 8.09
N SER A 165 12.57 -15.62 8.51
CA SER A 165 12.10 -16.37 9.68
C SER A 165 12.26 -17.89 9.48
N PRO A 166 12.84 -18.62 10.46
CA PRO A 166 12.97 -20.07 10.40
C PRO A 166 11.64 -20.78 10.20
N ALA A 167 10.58 -20.29 10.87
CA ALA A 167 9.23 -20.84 10.76
C ALA A 167 8.66 -20.68 9.34
N ALA A 168 8.91 -19.55 8.69
CA ALA A 168 8.50 -19.33 7.31
C ALA A 168 9.29 -20.24 6.34
N LYS A 169 10.60 -20.41 6.54
CA LYS A 169 11.41 -21.33 5.73
C LYS A 169 10.88 -22.75 5.81
N LEU A 170 10.64 -23.27 7.02
CA LEU A 170 10.09 -24.61 7.24
C LEU A 170 8.69 -24.77 6.62
N PHE A 171 7.85 -23.75 6.72
CA PHE A 171 6.48 -23.78 6.18
C PHE A 171 6.43 -23.93 4.65
N PHE A 172 7.36 -23.29 3.93
CA PHE A 172 7.41 -23.34 2.46
C PHE A 172 8.32 -24.45 1.91
N HIS A 173 9.25 -25.00 2.70
CA HIS A 173 10.18 -26.03 2.24
C HIS A 173 9.58 -27.44 2.17
N LYS A 174 8.55 -27.73 2.96
CA LYS A 174 7.95 -29.08 3.07
C LYS A 174 7.13 -29.52 1.84
N ASN A 175 6.90 -28.64 0.86
CA ASN A 175 6.01 -28.85 -0.28
C ASN A 175 6.70 -28.72 -1.65
N ASP A 176 8.03 -28.63 -1.66
CA ASP A 176 8.88 -28.86 -2.85
C ASP A 176 9.22 -30.36 -2.91
#